data_AF-A0A922WQY8-F1
#
_entry.id   AF-A0A922WQY8-F1
#
_cell.length_a   1.000
_cell.length_b   1.000
_cell.length_c   1.000
_cell.angle_alpha   90.00
_cell.angle_beta   90.00
_cell.angle_gamma   90.00
#
_symmetry.space_group_name_H-M   'P 1'
#
loop_
_entity.id
_entity.type
_entity.pdbx_description
1 polymer ?
#
loop_
_entity_poly.entity_id
_entity_poly.type
_entity_poly.pdbx_seq_one_letter_code
_entity_poly.pdbx_strand_id
1 'polypeptide(L)'
;MPMPPIRAAARALASCLGALACLSAHGAPAQAQEQPPSDNVDAQDSFYCQERKLGYWFYCTRPKPPEQTATTAAPTATNQLDAITATLRELKAKAILEPTPANVTAYIRFQREQLDRASLFSDVWQRAIWQDPDLDYTLQRPVSTLGKRQWQDSRSAERDAVMEQLSQRFGLFYFFAQSCAACEVMSPIVQGVASRWKITVRAISTDGGPSRHFPGYTVETNQRTRMGLEPRITPAVVLWDALKNQPIPIGYGVISADELQDRIFLLTSKEAGRDY
;
A
#
# COMPACT_ATOMS: atom_id res chain seq x y z
N MET A 1 -4.79 -10.27 -47.20
CA MET A 1 -3.34 -10.39 -47.44
C MET A 1 -2.71 -10.95 -46.17
N PRO A 2 -2.20 -12.20 -46.16
CA PRO A 2 -1.61 -12.77 -44.97
C PRO A 2 -0.10 -12.48 -44.91
N MET A 3 0.36 -11.92 -43.79
CA MET A 3 1.79 -11.77 -43.49
C MET A 3 2.38 -13.10 -42.98
N PRO A 4 3.63 -13.45 -43.35
CA PRO A 4 4.29 -14.68 -42.92
C PRO A 4 4.93 -14.55 -41.51
N PRO A 5 5.15 -15.68 -40.80
CA PRO A 5 5.68 -15.68 -39.44
C PRO A 5 7.22 -15.55 -39.39
N ILE A 6 7.69 -14.77 -38.41
CA ILE A 6 9.10 -14.56 -38.09
C ILE A 6 9.62 -15.75 -37.27
N ARG A 7 10.70 -16.36 -37.75
CA ARG A 7 11.36 -17.54 -37.15
C ARG A 7 12.13 -17.15 -35.88
N ALA A 8 11.96 -17.96 -34.83
CA ALA A 8 12.72 -17.93 -33.60
C ALA A 8 14.18 -18.40 -33.83
N ALA A 9 15.14 -17.62 -33.35
CA ALA A 9 16.56 -18.00 -33.31
C ALA A 9 16.93 -18.38 -31.88
N ALA A 10 17.16 -19.67 -31.65
CA ALA A 10 17.71 -20.21 -30.43
C ALA A 10 19.20 -19.85 -30.33
N ARG A 11 19.61 -19.20 -29.23
CA ARG A 11 21.01 -19.03 -28.84
C ARG A 11 21.32 -20.02 -27.72
N ALA A 12 22.15 -21.00 -28.05
CA ALA A 12 22.88 -21.84 -27.10
C ALA A 12 24.37 -21.46 -27.16
N LEU A 13 25.13 -21.88 -26.14
CA LEU A 13 26.57 -21.70 -25.87
C LEU A 13 26.85 -20.58 -24.84
N ALA A 14 27.66 -20.75 -23.80
CA ALA A 14 28.44 -21.90 -23.35
C ALA A 14 28.80 -21.68 -21.86
N SER A 15 28.80 -22.77 -21.09
CA SER A 15 29.35 -22.83 -19.74
C SER A 15 30.83 -23.22 -19.83
N CYS A 16 31.73 -22.44 -19.23
CA CYS A 16 33.13 -22.83 -19.00
C CYS A 16 33.46 -22.62 -17.52
N LEU A 17 33.69 -23.75 -16.84
CA LEU A 17 34.37 -23.83 -15.55
C LEU A 17 35.89 -23.76 -15.77
N GLY A 18 36.60 -23.05 -14.90
CA GLY A 18 38.06 -23.09 -14.83
C GLY A 18 38.60 -22.23 -13.69
N ALA A 19 38.93 -22.88 -12.58
CA ALA A 19 39.58 -22.31 -11.39
C ALA A 19 41.06 -21.97 -11.66
N LEU A 20 41.64 -21.00 -10.93
CA LEU A 20 42.79 -21.18 -10.02
C LEU A 20 43.41 -19.85 -9.53
N ALA A 21 43.79 -19.87 -8.24
CA ALA A 21 44.98 -19.27 -7.61
C ALA A 21 45.03 -17.77 -7.18
N CYS A 22 44.91 -17.60 -5.86
CA CYS A 22 45.96 -17.09 -4.94
C CYS A 22 46.41 -15.60 -4.93
N LEU A 23 46.30 -15.05 -3.71
CA LEU A 23 47.18 -14.10 -3.01
C LEU A 23 47.43 -12.71 -3.61
N SER A 24 46.93 -11.67 -2.94
CA SER A 24 47.79 -10.82 -2.10
C SER A 24 46.98 -9.74 -1.38
N ALA A 25 47.18 -9.72 -0.06
CA ALA A 25 46.81 -8.62 0.81
C ALA A 25 47.57 -7.35 0.41
N HIS A 26 46.85 -6.25 0.22
CA HIS A 26 47.39 -4.91 0.39
C HIS A 26 46.36 -4.09 1.15
N GLY A 27 46.48 -4.12 2.47
CA GLY A 27 45.99 -3.04 3.31
C GLY A 27 46.76 -1.78 2.95
N ALA A 28 46.05 -0.76 2.49
CA ALA A 28 46.52 0.61 2.39
C ALA A 28 45.79 1.44 3.45
N PRO A 29 46.44 2.48 3.98
CA PRO A 29 46.51 2.72 5.41
C PRO A 29 45.33 3.53 5.95
N ALA A 30 45.13 3.40 7.26
CA ALA A 30 44.36 4.33 8.06
C ALA A 30 44.80 5.77 7.77
N GLN A 31 43.90 6.57 7.20
CA GLN A 31 44.04 8.01 7.27
C GLN A 31 43.84 8.41 8.72
N ALA A 32 44.95 8.72 9.39
CA ALA A 32 44.95 9.52 10.58
C ALA A 32 44.18 10.81 10.27
N GLN A 33 43.08 11.01 10.97
CA GLN A 33 42.32 12.24 10.94
C GLN A 33 43.16 13.28 11.70
N GLU A 34 44.08 13.92 10.98
CA GLU A 34 44.87 15.02 11.49
C GLU A 34 43.88 16.15 11.81
N GLN A 35 43.73 16.42 13.11
CA GLN A 35 42.99 17.57 13.60
C GLN A 35 43.54 18.80 12.86
N PRO A 36 42.69 19.71 12.37
CA PRO A 36 43.18 20.94 11.76
C PRO A 36 44.10 21.61 12.79
N PRO A 37 45.26 22.17 12.38
CA PRO A 37 46.08 22.88 13.32
C PRO A 37 45.20 23.96 13.92
N SER A 38 45.18 24.05 15.25
CA SER A 38 44.65 25.23 15.91
C SER A 38 45.51 26.40 15.42
N ASP A 39 45.05 27.08 14.36
CA ASP A 39 45.63 28.33 13.91
C ASP A 39 45.40 29.31 15.05
N ASN A 40 46.38 29.34 15.96
CA ASN A 40 46.58 30.45 16.87
C ASN A 40 46.71 31.67 15.95
N VAL A 41 45.67 32.49 15.92
CA VAL A 41 45.60 33.73 15.13
C VAL A 41 46.65 34.76 15.59
N ASP A 42 47.43 34.44 16.62
CA ASP A 42 48.63 35.17 17.07
C ASP A 42 49.95 34.57 16.58
N ALA A 43 49.96 33.77 15.52
CA ALA A 43 51.19 33.39 14.85
C ALA A 43 51.75 34.59 14.07
N GLN A 44 52.49 35.45 14.77
CA GLN A 44 53.45 36.36 14.14
C GLN A 44 54.26 35.57 13.10
N ASP A 45 54.28 36.06 11.86
CA ASP A 45 55.03 35.47 10.75
C ASP A 45 56.53 35.54 11.12
N SER A 46 57.01 34.47 11.76
CA SER A 46 58.30 34.46 12.49
C SER A 46 59.45 34.76 11.55
N PHE A 47 59.36 34.29 10.31
CA PHE A 47 60.34 34.53 9.27
C PHE A 47 60.38 36.00 8.79
N TYR A 48 59.21 36.66 8.64
CA TYR A 48 59.15 38.01 8.08
C TYR A 48 59.54 39.10 9.09
N CYS A 49 59.18 38.91 10.37
CA CYS A 49 59.39 39.94 11.40
C CYS A 49 60.53 39.66 12.39
N GLN A 50 60.89 38.41 12.69
CA GLN A 50 62.00 38.15 13.64
C GLN A 50 63.39 38.24 13.00
N GLU A 51 63.56 37.80 11.75
CA GLU A 51 64.90 37.73 11.13
C GLU A 51 65.38 39.07 10.55
N ARG A 52 64.48 39.97 10.15
CA ARG A 52 64.84 41.18 9.37
C ARG A 52 64.96 42.49 10.17
N LYS A 53 64.73 42.48 11.49
CA LYS A 53 64.84 43.65 12.40
C LYS A 53 64.32 44.96 11.79
N LEU A 54 63.16 44.89 11.12
CA LEU A 54 62.57 46.05 10.49
C LEU A 54 62.06 46.98 11.60
N GLY A 55 62.40 48.28 11.49
CA GLY A 55 62.09 49.28 12.52
C GLY A 55 60.59 49.48 12.77
N TYR A 56 60.27 50.31 13.75
CA TYR A 56 58.93 50.50 14.36
C TYR A 56 57.77 50.88 13.39
N TRP A 57 58.04 51.04 12.10
CA TRP A 57 57.09 51.49 11.08
C TRP A 57 56.48 50.37 10.24
N PHE A 58 56.84 49.10 10.48
CA PHE A 58 56.31 47.96 9.72
C PHE A 58 55.30 47.15 10.54
N TYR A 59 54.07 46.99 10.02
CA TYR A 59 52.98 46.26 10.67
C TYR A 59 53.18 44.74 10.51
N CYS A 60 53.46 44.05 11.62
CA CYS A 60 53.69 42.60 11.67
C CYS A 60 52.42 41.77 11.89
N THR A 61 51.27 42.41 12.09
CA THR A 61 49.98 41.75 12.27
C THR A 61 49.14 41.96 11.01
N ARG A 62 48.68 40.86 10.41
CA ARG A 62 47.75 40.94 9.28
C ARG A 62 46.44 41.55 9.79
N PRO A 63 45.94 42.65 9.20
CA PRO A 63 44.66 43.20 9.60
C PRO A 63 43.57 42.15 9.40
N LYS A 64 42.80 41.86 10.45
CA LYS A 64 41.69 40.90 10.39
C LYS A 64 40.74 41.37 9.28
N PRO A 65 40.38 40.49 8.31
CA PRO A 65 39.41 40.84 7.29
C PRO A 65 38.13 41.37 7.96
N PRO A 66 37.50 42.43 7.44
CA PRO A 66 36.26 42.91 8.02
C PRO A 66 35.27 41.74 8.04
N GLU A 67 34.75 41.45 9.24
CA GLU A 67 33.69 40.46 9.42
C GLU A 67 32.56 40.81 8.45
N GLN A 68 32.34 39.95 7.45
CA GLN A 68 31.16 40.01 6.63
C GLN A 68 29.97 39.91 7.57
N THR A 69 29.24 41.02 7.70
CA THR A 69 27.93 41.05 8.35
C THR A 69 27.14 39.87 7.80
N ALA A 70 26.84 38.91 8.67
CA ALA A 70 26.05 37.74 8.34
C ALA A 70 24.81 38.20 7.57
N THR A 71 24.73 37.81 6.30
CA THR A 71 23.51 37.95 5.50
C THR A 71 22.40 37.32 6.32
N THR A 72 21.44 38.12 6.76
CA THR A 72 20.26 37.65 7.49
C THR A 72 19.63 36.53 6.68
N ALA A 73 19.75 35.30 7.16
CA ALA A 73 19.17 34.13 6.51
C ALA A 73 17.66 34.37 6.33
N ALA A 74 17.17 34.19 5.11
CA ALA A 74 15.74 34.31 4.84
C ALA A 74 14.95 33.38 5.78
N PRO A 75 13.80 33.82 6.33
CA PRO A 75 13.00 32.98 7.21
C PRO A 75 12.55 31.72 6.48
N THR A 76 12.61 30.58 7.16
CA THR A 76 12.16 29.29 6.64
C THR A 76 10.67 29.33 6.27
N ALA A 77 10.24 28.45 5.37
CA ALA A 77 8.82 28.37 4.97
C ALA A 77 7.88 28.12 6.17
N THR A 78 8.34 27.35 7.16
CA THR A 78 7.62 27.14 8.42
C THR A 78 7.44 28.44 9.19
N ASN A 79 8.50 29.24 9.37
CA ASN A 79 8.41 30.53 10.06
C ASN A 79 7.45 31.50 9.35
N GLN A 80 7.38 31.45 8.01
CA GLN A 80 6.44 32.26 7.22
C GLN A 80 4.98 31.82 7.46
N LEU A 81 4.72 30.51 7.47
CA LEU A 81 3.38 29.98 7.77
C LEU A 81 2.96 30.32 9.20
N ASP A 82 3.86 30.19 10.17
CA ASP A 82 3.57 30.51 11.58
C ASP A 82 3.18 31.99 11.75
N ALA A 83 3.87 32.90 11.07
CA ALA A 83 3.55 34.33 11.09
C ALA A 83 2.15 34.62 10.50
N ILE A 84 1.78 33.92 9.42
CA ILE A 84 0.46 34.02 8.80
C ILE A 84 -0.63 33.49 9.77
N THR A 85 -0.39 32.33 10.39
CA THR A 85 -1.30 31.72 11.36
C THR A 85 -1.47 32.61 12.59
N ALA A 86 -0.39 33.21 13.11
CA ALA A 86 -0.44 34.14 14.21
C ALA A 86 -1.29 35.38 13.88
N THR A 87 -1.14 35.91 12.66
CA THR A 87 -1.91 37.06 12.18
C THR A 87 -3.40 36.73 12.09
N LEU A 88 -3.76 35.57 11.50
CA LEU A 88 -5.15 35.11 11.44
C LEU A 88 -5.75 34.98 12.84
N ARG A 89 -4.99 34.40 13.78
CA ARG A 89 -5.42 34.22 15.16
C ARG A 89 -5.70 35.55 15.85
N GLU A 90 -4.85 36.54 15.65
CA GLU A 90 -5.00 37.89 16.21
C GLU A 90 -6.21 38.63 15.63
N LEU A 91 -6.39 38.61 14.31
CA LEU A 91 -7.56 39.21 13.66
C LEU A 91 -8.86 38.55 14.12
N LYS A 92 -8.86 37.22 14.28
CA LYS A 92 -9.99 36.48 14.84
C LYS A 92 -10.27 36.89 16.28
N ALA A 93 -9.24 36.98 17.12
CA ALA A 93 -9.39 37.39 18.51
C ALA A 93 -9.98 38.80 18.63
N LYS A 94 -9.48 39.77 17.85
CA LYS A 94 -10.02 41.13 17.79
C LYS A 94 -11.46 41.17 17.32
N ALA A 95 -11.82 40.40 16.30
CA ALA A 95 -13.21 40.32 15.82
C ALA A 95 -14.18 39.73 16.86
N ILE A 96 -13.72 38.83 17.73
CA ILE A 96 -14.52 38.21 18.80
C ILE A 96 -14.64 39.14 20.01
N LEU A 97 -13.53 39.71 20.46
CA LEU A 97 -13.48 40.57 21.67
C LEU A 97 -14.09 41.96 21.41
N GLU A 98 -13.94 42.48 20.19
CA GLU A 98 -14.41 43.80 19.77
C GLU A 98 -15.16 43.70 18.43
N PRO A 99 -16.46 43.33 18.44
CA PRO A 99 -17.22 43.00 17.23
C PRO A 99 -17.67 44.26 16.46
N THR A 100 -16.70 44.99 15.89
CA THR A 100 -16.96 46.14 15.01
C THR A 100 -17.01 45.68 13.54
N PRO A 101 -17.76 46.37 12.66
CA PRO A 101 -17.77 46.06 11.22
C PRO A 101 -16.37 46.04 10.58
N ALA A 102 -15.47 46.91 11.05
CA ALA A 102 -14.10 46.98 10.58
C ALA A 102 -13.29 45.73 10.98
N ASN A 103 -13.33 45.30 12.25
CA ASN A 103 -12.59 44.14 12.74
C ASN A 103 -13.08 42.85 12.08
N VAL A 104 -14.40 42.69 11.94
CA VAL A 104 -14.99 41.54 11.25
C VAL A 104 -14.60 41.51 9.77
N THR A 105 -14.62 42.66 9.09
CA THR A 105 -14.20 42.77 7.68
C THR A 105 -12.72 42.43 7.51
N ALA A 106 -11.84 42.91 8.41
CA ALA A 106 -10.41 42.61 8.38
C ALA A 106 -10.16 41.10 8.51
N TYR A 107 -10.86 40.44 9.45
CA TYR A 107 -10.80 38.99 9.61
C TYR A 107 -11.30 38.25 8.36
N ILE A 108 -12.47 38.61 7.81
CA ILE A 108 -13.03 37.95 6.62
C ILE A 108 -12.09 38.08 5.42
N ARG A 109 -11.52 39.27 5.18
CA ARG A 109 -10.58 39.49 4.08
C ARG A 109 -9.33 38.61 4.23
N PHE A 110 -8.75 38.56 5.43
CA PHE A 110 -7.57 37.74 5.69
C PHE A 110 -7.89 36.23 5.58
N GLN A 111 -9.06 35.80 6.07
CA GLN A 111 -9.52 34.42 5.93
C GLN A 111 -9.67 34.03 4.45
N ARG A 112 -10.20 34.93 3.62
CA ARG A 112 -10.33 34.70 2.17
C ARG A 112 -8.96 34.53 1.50
N GLU A 113 -7.97 35.33 1.87
CA GLU A 113 -6.60 35.16 1.37
C GLU A 113 -6.02 33.77 1.71
N GLN A 114 -6.30 33.25 2.92
CA GLN A 114 -5.89 31.90 3.29
C GLN A 114 -6.62 30.82 2.49
N LEU A 115 -7.92 31.01 2.20
CA LEU A 115 -8.67 30.13 1.31
C LEU A 115 -8.12 30.16 -0.12
N ASP A 116 -7.71 31.32 -0.62
CA ASP A 116 -7.10 31.48 -1.95
C ASP A 116 -5.74 30.74 -2.01
N ARG A 117 -4.91 30.84 -0.95
CA ARG A 117 -3.65 30.08 -0.82
C ARG A 117 -3.88 28.57 -0.82
N ALA A 118 -4.88 28.09 -0.06
CA ALA A 118 -5.24 26.67 -0.02
C ALA A 118 -5.79 26.17 -1.36
N SER A 119 -6.55 27.01 -2.07
CA SER A 119 -7.09 26.71 -3.39
C SER A 119 -5.98 26.57 -4.43
N LEU A 120 -5.02 27.51 -4.43
CA LEU A 120 -3.85 27.44 -5.29
C LEU A 120 -3.00 26.18 -4.99
N PHE A 121 -2.76 25.89 -3.71
CA PHE A 121 -2.05 24.67 -3.32
C PHE A 121 -2.75 23.42 -3.84
N SER A 122 -4.08 23.34 -3.71
CA SER A 122 -4.86 22.19 -4.19
C SER A 122 -4.78 22.03 -5.71
N ASP A 123 -4.81 23.12 -6.48
CA ASP A 123 -4.64 23.10 -7.94
C ASP A 123 -3.23 22.63 -8.34
N VAL A 124 -2.19 23.18 -7.71
CA VAL A 124 -0.80 22.77 -7.98
C VAL A 124 -0.57 21.31 -7.57
N TRP A 125 -1.12 20.87 -6.44
CA TRP A 125 -1.05 19.49 -5.97
C TRP A 125 -1.68 18.52 -6.97
N GLN A 126 -2.90 18.81 -7.45
CA GLN A 126 -3.58 17.97 -8.43
C GLN A 126 -2.77 17.85 -9.73
N ARG A 127 -2.22 18.96 -10.23
CA ARG A 127 -1.38 18.96 -11.42
C ARG A 127 -0.08 18.20 -11.21
N ALA A 128 0.53 18.29 -10.02
CA ALA A 128 1.73 17.53 -9.70
C ALA A 128 1.47 16.02 -9.77
N ILE A 129 0.35 15.54 -9.21
CA ILE A 129 -0.07 14.13 -9.34
C ILE A 129 -0.25 13.74 -10.81
N TRP A 130 -0.85 14.60 -11.64
CA TRP A 130 -1.07 14.26 -13.06
C TRP A 130 0.21 14.22 -13.89
N GLN A 131 1.25 14.96 -13.48
CA GLN A 131 2.54 14.98 -14.20
C GLN A 131 3.49 13.89 -13.72
N ASP A 132 3.30 13.35 -12.52
CA ASP A 132 4.13 12.30 -11.93
C ASP A 132 3.31 11.03 -11.66
N PRO A 133 3.41 10.02 -12.54
CA PRO A 133 2.66 8.76 -12.40
C PRO A 133 2.92 8.01 -11.09
N ASP A 134 4.10 8.17 -10.47
CA ASP A 134 4.44 7.46 -9.23
C ASP A 134 3.64 8.00 -8.03
N LEU A 135 3.09 9.21 -8.14
CA LEU A 135 2.24 9.84 -7.14
C LEU A 135 0.75 9.51 -7.31
N ASP A 136 0.35 8.97 -8.47
CA ASP A 136 -1.06 8.73 -8.79
C ASP A 136 -1.55 7.36 -8.30
N TYR A 137 -2.11 7.35 -7.09
CA TYR A 137 -2.74 6.16 -6.51
C TYR A 137 -3.95 5.66 -7.33
N THR A 138 -4.53 6.48 -8.21
CA THR A 138 -5.67 6.07 -9.03
C THR A 138 -5.31 5.01 -10.06
N LEU A 139 -4.01 4.87 -10.39
CA LEU A 139 -3.47 3.77 -11.19
C LEU A 139 -3.64 2.41 -10.51
N GLN A 140 -3.59 2.38 -9.17
CA GLN A 140 -3.83 1.17 -8.38
C GLN A 140 -5.31 1.01 -8.03
N ARG A 141 -5.97 2.11 -7.64
CA ARG A 141 -7.39 2.13 -7.25
C ARG A 141 -8.15 3.25 -7.97
N PRO A 142 -8.83 2.93 -9.08
CA PRO A 142 -9.52 3.93 -9.89
C PRO A 142 -10.60 4.68 -9.12
N VAL A 143 -10.62 6.01 -9.25
CA VAL A 143 -11.62 6.88 -8.61
C VAL A 143 -12.75 7.30 -9.56
N SER A 144 -12.46 7.36 -10.86
CA SER A 144 -13.43 7.75 -11.90
C SER A 144 -14.51 6.67 -12.08
N THR A 145 -15.73 7.08 -12.45
CA THR A 145 -16.85 6.15 -12.61
C THR A 145 -16.55 5.06 -13.65
N LEU A 146 -15.98 5.45 -14.79
CA LEU A 146 -15.60 4.51 -15.84
C LEU A 146 -14.45 3.59 -15.38
N GLY A 147 -13.43 4.15 -14.71
CA GLY A 147 -12.32 3.38 -14.18
C GLY A 147 -12.77 2.35 -13.13
N LYS A 148 -13.66 2.75 -12.21
CA LYS A 148 -14.26 1.85 -11.22
C LYS A 148 -15.02 0.71 -11.86
N ARG A 149 -15.86 1.00 -12.86
CA ARG A 149 -16.64 -0.02 -13.57
C ARG A 149 -15.72 -1.01 -14.29
N GLN A 150 -14.77 -0.52 -15.08
CA GLN A 150 -13.80 -1.37 -15.77
C GLN A 150 -12.98 -2.23 -14.78
N TRP A 151 -12.57 -1.64 -13.65
CA TRP A 151 -11.85 -2.36 -12.60
C TRP A 151 -12.71 -3.47 -11.99
N GLN A 152 -13.98 -3.19 -11.65
CA GLN A 152 -14.92 -4.19 -11.15
C GLN A 152 -15.21 -5.29 -12.18
N ASP A 153 -15.38 -4.94 -13.45
CA ASP A 153 -15.61 -5.90 -14.53
C ASP A 153 -14.38 -6.82 -14.70
N SER A 154 -13.17 -6.27 -14.67
CA SER A 154 -11.93 -7.04 -14.78
C SER A 154 -11.73 -8.00 -13.59
N ARG A 155 -12.01 -7.55 -12.36
CA ARG A 155 -11.91 -8.38 -11.15
C ARG A 155 -12.98 -9.48 -11.16
N SER A 156 -14.18 -9.18 -11.64
CA SER A 156 -15.25 -10.17 -11.75
C SER A 156 -14.92 -11.23 -12.81
N ALA A 157 -14.33 -10.83 -13.94
CA ALA A 157 -13.83 -11.77 -14.94
C ALA A 157 -12.68 -12.64 -14.41
N GLU A 158 -11.73 -12.08 -13.63
CA GLU A 158 -10.68 -12.84 -12.95
C GLU A 158 -11.28 -13.87 -11.99
N ARG A 159 -12.24 -13.46 -11.15
CA ARG A 159 -12.94 -14.37 -10.23
C ARG A 159 -13.64 -15.49 -10.98
N ASP A 160 -14.39 -15.17 -12.04
CA ASP A 160 -15.13 -16.16 -12.83
C ASP A 160 -14.18 -17.17 -13.49
N ALA A 161 -13.06 -16.72 -14.07
CA ALA A 161 -12.06 -17.60 -14.66
C ALA A 161 -11.40 -18.55 -13.64
N VAL A 162 -11.09 -18.04 -12.44
CA VAL A 162 -10.56 -18.88 -11.36
C VAL A 162 -11.61 -19.90 -10.89
N MET A 163 -12.85 -19.47 -10.68
CA MET A 163 -13.94 -20.34 -10.24
C MET A 163 -14.19 -21.50 -11.21
N GLU A 164 -14.12 -21.26 -12.52
CA GLU A 164 -14.23 -22.32 -13.53
C GLU A 164 -13.12 -23.38 -13.38
N GLN A 165 -11.89 -22.97 -13.10
CA GLN A 165 -10.75 -23.88 -12.90
C GLN A 165 -10.86 -24.64 -11.56
N LEU A 166 -11.38 -24.00 -10.52
CA LEU A 166 -11.51 -24.62 -9.19
C LEU A 166 -12.40 -25.88 -9.23
N SER A 167 -13.38 -25.94 -10.12
CA SER A 167 -14.29 -27.09 -10.26
C SER A 167 -13.58 -28.44 -10.50
N GLN A 168 -12.37 -28.42 -11.06
CA GLN A 168 -11.59 -29.62 -11.35
C GLN A 168 -10.92 -30.23 -10.12
N ARG A 169 -10.66 -29.41 -9.10
CA ARG A 169 -9.91 -29.78 -7.89
C ARG A 169 -10.76 -29.72 -6.62
N PHE A 170 -11.74 -28.84 -6.59
CA PHE A 170 -12.51 -28.54 -5.41
C PHE A 170 -13.96 -29.03 -5.54
N GLY A 171 -14.48 -29.56 -4.44
CA GLY A 171 -15.89 -29.89 -4.28
C GLY A 171 -16.47 -29.16 -3.07
N LEU A 172 -17.79 -29.09 -2.96
CA LEU A 172 -18.48 -28.52 -1.81
C LEU A 172 -19.14 -29.63 -1.00
N PHE A 173 -18.91 -29.63 0.31
CA PHE A 173 -19.78 -30.29 1.26
C PHE A 173 -20.78 -29.26 1.78
N TYR A 174 -22.07 -29.57 1.62
CA TYR A 174 -23.15 -28.74 2.11
C TYR A 174 -23.91 -29.49 3.19
N PHE A 175 -23.79 -29.03 4.43
CA PHE A 175 -24.51 -29.59 5.55
C PHE A 175 -25.82 -28.82 5.77
N PHE A 176 -26.93 -29.54 5.76
CA PHE A 176 -28.27 -28.98 5.91
C PHE A 176 -29.14 -29.87 6.79
N ALA A 177 -30.30 -29.37 7.21
CA ALA A 177 -31.33 -30.17 7.88
C ALA A 177 -32.69 -29.82 7.25
N GLN A 178 -33.61 -30.76 7.16
CA GLN A 178 -34.98 -30.47 6.70
C GLN A 178 -35.72 -29.58 7.69
N SER A 179 -35.49 -29.78 8.99
CA SER A 179 -36.07 -28.99 10.09
C SER A 179 -35.49 -27.56 10.21
N CYS A 180 -34.56 -27.16 9.35
CA CYS A 180 -33.82 -25.91 9.43
C CYS A 180 -34.34 -24.87 8.40
N ALA A 181 -35.03 -23.84 8.89
CA ALA A 181 -35.58 -22.77 8.04
C ALA A 181 -34.48 -21.99 7.26
N ALA A 182 -33.32 -21.76 7.87
CA ALA A 182 -32.18 -21.14 7.19
C ALA A 182 -31.65 -22.00 6.02
N CYS A 183 -31.76 -23.33 6.14
CA CYS A 183 -31.33 -24.27 5.12
C CYS A 183 -32.24 -24.23 3.89
N GLU A 184 -33.53 -23.95 4.05
CA GLU A 184 -34.45 -23.73 2.94
C GLU A 184 -34.08 -22.50 2.08
N VAL A 185 -33.48 -21.48 2.71
CA VAL A 185 -32.97 -20.28 2.03
C VAL A 185 -31.59 -20.53 1.41
N MET A 186 -30.71 -21.22 2.13
CA MET A 186 -29.32 -21.45 1.68
C MET A 186 -29.22 -22.49 0.57
N SER A 187 -30.08 -23.50 0.55
CA SER A 187 -30.03 -24.59 -0.44
C SER A 187 -30.08 -24.13 -1.90
N PRO A 188 -31.01 -23.27 -2.35
CA PRO A 188 -31.01 -22.78 -3.72
C PRO A 188 -29.78 -21.92 -4.06
N ILE A 189 -29.19 -21.24 -3.08
CA ILE A 189 -27.99 -20.42 -3.27
C ILE A 189 -26.79 -21.33 -3.57
N VAL A 190 -26.58 -22.36 -2.75
CA VAL A 190 -25.51 -23.35 -2.97
C VAL A 190 -25.71 -24.06 -4.30
N GLN A 191 -26.95 -24.45 -4.64
CA GLN A 191 -27.25 -25.08 -5.92
C GLN A 191 -26.93 -24.15 -7.10
N GLY A 192 -27.28 -22.86 -7.01
CA GLY A 192 -27.02 -21.87 -8.06
C GLY A 192 -25.52 -21.66 -8.30
N VAL A 193 -24.75 -21.47 -7.23
CA VAL A 193 -23.28 -21.37 -7.30
C VAL A 193 -22.68 -22.64 -7.91
N ALA A 194 -23.04 -23.80 -7.38
CA ALA A 194 -22.54 -25.08 -7.87
C ALA A 194 -22.84 -25.31 -9.36
N SER A 195 -24.04 -24.98 -9.80
CA SER A 195 -24.46 -25.16 -11.19
C SER A 195 -23.74 -24.19 -12.14
N ARG A 196 -23.56 -22.93 -11.73
CA ARG A 196 -22.89 -21.91 -12.55
C ARG A 196 -21.44 -22.28 -12.86
N TRP A 197 -20.69 -22.72 -11.85
CA TRP A 197 -19.26 -23.06 -12.01
C TRP A 197 -18.98 -24.57 -12.06
N LYS A 198 -20.02 -25.40 -12.21
CA LYS A 198 -19.92 -26.87 -12.31
C LYS A 198 -19.17 -27.51 -11.14
N ILE A 199 -19.29 -26.93 -9.95
CA ILE A 199 -18.66 -27.46 -8.73
C ILE A 199 -19.51 -28.62 -8.21
N THR A 200 -18.87 -29.76 -7.93
CA THR A 200 -19.58 -30.92 -7.39
C THR A 200 -19.98 -30.67 -5.93
N VAL A 201 -21.27 -30.84 -5.61
CA VAL A 201 -21.79 -30.71 -4.25
C VAL A 201 -22.14 -32.07 -3.68
N ARG A 202 -21.63 -32.37 -2.50
CA ARG A 202 -22.07 -33.47 -1.64
C ARG A 202 -22.93 -32.89 -0.52
N ALA A 203 -24.24 -33.04 -0.67
CA ALA A 203 -25.20 -32.60 0.34
C ALA A 203 -25.30 -33.64 1.46
N ILE A 204 -25.18 -33.18 2.70
CA ILE A 204 -25.21 -34.00 3.91
C ILE A 204 -26.36 -33.50 4.78
N SER A 205 -27.33 -34.38 5.02
CA SER A 205 -28.47 -34.09 5.88
C SER A 205 -28.15 -34.45 7.33
N THR A 206 -28.22 -33.47 8.23
CA THR A 206 -27.92 -33.65 9.66
C THR A 206 -29.06 -34.30 10.43
N ASP A 207 -30.30 -34.15 9.97
CA ASP A 207 -31.51 -34.75 10.57
C ASP A 207 -32.06 -35.94 9.74
N GLY A 208 -31.38 -36.27 8.64
CA GLY A 208 -31.78 -37.35 7.74
C GLY A 208 -32.95 -37.00 6.81
N GLY A 209 -33.51 -35.79 6.91
CA GLY A 209 -34.59 -35.33 6.04
C GLY A 209 -34.08 -34.86 4.67
N PRO A 210 -34.93 -34.91 3.62
CA PRO A 210 -34.57 -34.45 2.28
C PRO A 210 -34.55 -32.92 2.15
N SER A 211 -33.80 -32.43 1.16
CA SER A 211 -33.90 -31.06 0.64
C SER A 211 -34.47 -31.06 -0.77
N ARG A 212 -35.39 -30.13 -1.06
CA ARG A 212 -35.97 -29.93 -2.41
C ARG A 212 -34.92 -29.64 -3.48
N HIS A 213 -33.81 -29.00 -3.11
CA HIS A 213 -32.73 -28.63 -4.04
C HIS A 213 -31.63 -29.70 -4.12
N PHE A 214 -31.55 -30.59 -3.12
CA PHE A 214 -30.55 -31.66 -3.05
C PHE A 214 -31.21 -33.01 -2.75
N PRO A 215 -31.85 -33.65 -3.76
CA PRO A 215 -32.48 -34.96 -3.58
C PRO A 215 -31.46 -36.09 -3.38
N GLY A 216 -30.24 -35.95 -3.93
CA GLY A 216 -29.14 -36.90 -3.76
C GLY A 216 -28.27 -36.61 -2.53
N TYR A 217 -28.87 -36.63 -1.34
CA TYR A 217 -28.16 -36.35 -0.08
C TYR A 217 -27.71 -37.64 0.63
N THR A 218 -26.76 -37.50 1.54
CA THR A 218 -26.33 -38.56 2.47
C THR A 218 -26.65 -38.15 3.90
N VAL A 219 -27.06 -39.09 4.75
CA VAL A 219 -27.29 -38.80 6.18
C VAL A 219 -25.95 -38.64 6.90
N GLU A 220 -25.86 -37.61 7.75
CA GLU A 220 -24.66 -37.34 8.54
C GLU A 220 -24.40 -38.47 9.54
N THR A 221 -23.15 -38.91 9.62
CA THR A 221 -22.66 -39.84 10.65
C THR A 221 -21.54 -39.18 11.45
N ASN A 222 -20.40 -38.91 10.83
CA ASN A 222 -19.23 -38.31 11.48
C ASN A 222 -18.44 -37.35 10.57
N GLN A 223 -19.00 -36.92 9.44
CA GLN A 223 -18.30 -36.12 8.43
C GLN A 223 -17.84 -34.77 9.01
N ARG A 224 -18.67 -34.08 9.80
CA ARG A 224 -18.29 -32.80 10.41
C ARG A 224 -17.13 -32.92 11.37
N THR A 225 -17.20 -33.88 12.29
CA THR A 225 -16.15 -34.11 13.28
C THR A 225 -14.83 -34.49 12.61
N ARG A 226 -14.87 -35.32 11.56
CA ARG A 226 -13.68 -35.63 10.74
C ARG A 226 -13.11 -34.43 10.00
N MET A 227 -13.93 -33.42 9.72
CA MET A 227 -13.51 -32.17 9.09
C MET A 227 -13.14 -31.08 10.10
N GLY A 228 -13.20 -31.35 11.41
CA GLY A 228 -12.91 -30.37 12.46
C GLY A 228 -13.97 -29.26 12.59
N LEU A 229 -15.21 -29.53 12.16
CA LEU A 229 -16.31 -28.54 12.15
C LEU A 229 -17.11 -28.62 13.46
N GLU A 230 -16.54 -28.13 14.55
CA GLU A 230 -17.24 -27.98 15.83
C GLU A 230 -17.29 -26.50 16.23
N PRO A 231 -18.47 -25.94 16.61
CA PRO A 231 -19.75 -26.62 16.85
C PRO A 231 -20.56 -26.94 15.57
N ARG A 232 -21.53 -27.86 15.69
CA ARG A 232 -22.43 -28.32 14.61
C ARG A 232 -23.47 -27.28 14.16
N ILE A 233 -23.01 -26.18 13.54
CA ILE A 233 -23.88 -25.12 13.02
C ILE A 233 -24.45 -25.52 11.65
N THR A 234 -25.76 -25.37 11.45
CA THR A 234 -26.45 -25.72 10.18
C THR A 234 -27.30 -24.53 9.73
N PRO A 235 -27.25 -24.09 8.46
CA PRO A 235 -26.48 -24.65 7.34
C PRO A 235 -24.97 -24.36 7.44
N ALA A 236 -24.16 -25.23 6.84
CA ALA A 236 -22.72 -25.01 6.70
C ALA A 236 -22.22 -25.43 5.33
N VAL A 237 -21.34 -24.62 4.73
CA VAL A 237 -20.71 -24.90 3.45
C VAL A 237 -19.20 -25.01 3.67
N VAL A 238 -18.64 -26.13 3.21
CA VAL A 238 -17.23 -26.44 3.33
C VAL A 238 -16.68 -26.80 1.97
N LEU A 239 -15.60 -26.16 1.58
CA LEU A 239 -14.87 -26.47 0.36
C LEU A 239 -13.88 -27.59 0.65
N TRP A 240 -13.86 -28.61 -0.19
CA TRP A 240 -12.95 -29.74 -0.10
C TRP A 240 -11.89 -29.63 -1.17
N ASP A 241 -10.62 -29.55 -0.76
CA ASP A 241 -9.49 -29.63 -1.67
C ASP A 241 -9.14 -31.11 -1.93
N ALA A 242 -9.43 -31.61 -3.14
CA ALA A 242 -9.16 -33.01 -3.49
C ALA A 242 -7.67 -33.36 -3.57
N LEU A 243 -6.78 -32.37 -3.78
CA LEU A 243 -5.33 -32.63 -3.83
C LEU A 243 -4.73 -32.70 -2.42
N LYS A 244 -5.14 -31.79 -1.53
CA LYS A 244 -4.63 -31.74 -0.15
C LYS A 244 -5.43 -32.62 0.82
N ASN A 245 -6.58 -33.12 0.40
CA ASN A 245 -7.56 -33.81 1.26
C ASN A 245 -7.91 -32.98 2.51
N GLN A 246 -8.06 -31.67 2.32
CA GLN A 246 -8.27 -30.73 3.41
C GLN A 246 -9.64 -30.06 3.28
N PRO A 247 -10.43 -30.01 4.37
CA PRO A 247 -11.64 -29.19 4.44
C PRO A 247 -11.28 -27.72 4.71
N ILE A 248 -11.91 -26.82 3.99
CA ILE A 248 -11.79 -25.36 4.14
C ILE A 248 -13.19 -24.83 4.42
N PRO A 249 -13.51 -24.46 5.68
CA PRO A 249 -14.80 -23.89 6.02
C PRO A 249 -15.02 -22.57 5.26
N ILE A 250 -16.08 -22.49 4.46
CA ILE A 250 -16.39 -21.28 3.69
C ILE A 250 -17.37 -20.40 4.46
N GLY A 251 -18.41 -20.99 5.04
CA GLY A 251 -19.40 -20.23 5.76
C GLY A 251 -20.37 -21.08 6.55
N TYR A 252 -20.95 -20.45 7.56
CA TYR A 252 -22.00 -20.98 8.40
C TYR A 252 -23.19 -20.02 8.31
N GLY A 253 -24.41 -20.56 8.30
CA GLY A 253 -25.62 -19.76 8.11
C GLY A 253 -25.89 -19.39 6.66
N VAL A 254 -26.80 -18.44 6.46
CA VAL A 254 -27.21 -17.95 5.14
C VAL A 254 -26.24 -16.87 4.69
N ILE A 255 -25.70 -17.02 3.48
CA ILE A 255 -24.87 -16.02 2.80
C ILE A 255 -25.35 -15.88 1.36
N SER A 256 -25.04 -14.76 0.71
CA SER A 256 -25.41 -14.55 -0.69
C SER A 256 -24.57 -15.41 -1.64
N ALA A 257 -25.01 -15.56 -2.90
CA ALA A 257 -24.24 -16.26 -3.93
C ALA A 257 -22.88 -15.57 -4.19
N ASP A 258 -22.88 -14.24 -4.24
CA ASP A 258 -21.68 -13.43 -4.45
C ASP A 258 -20.71 -13.60 -3.28
N GLU A 259 -21.21 -13.59 -2.03
CA GLU A 259 -20.39 -13.81 -0.85
C GLU A 259 -19.81 -15.23 -0.82
N LEU A 260 -20.59 -16.24 -1.18
CA LEU A 260 -20.11 -17.62 -1.28
C LEU A 260 -19.01 -17.74 -2.35
N GLN A 261 -19.19 -17.11 -3.51
CA GLN A 261 -18.16 -17.04 -4.57
C GLN A 261 -16.89 -16.35 -4.07
N ASP A 262 -17.02 -15.16 -3.47
CA ASP A 262 -15.89 -14.36 -3.02
C ASP A 262 -15.08 -15.10 -1.95
N ARG A 263 -15.73 -15.75 -1.00
CA ARG A 263 -15.04 -16.54 0.03
C ARG A 263 -14.30 -17.75 -0.57
N ILE A 264 -14.90 -18.45 -1.54
CA ILE A 264 -14.21 -19.54 -2.26
C ILE A 264 -12.98 -19.01 -2.99
N PHE A 265 -13.13 -17.90 -3.70
CA PHE A 265 -12.03 -17.26 -4.45
C PHE A 265 -10.89 -16.84 -3.51
N LEU A 266 -11.19 -16.12 -2.43
CA LEU A 266 -10.18 -15.59 -1.51
C LEU A 266 -9.42 -16.70 -0.77
N LEU A 267 -10.13 -17.74 -0.30
CA LEU A 267 -9.52 -18.83 0.47
C LEU A 267 -8.71 -19.81 -0.39
N THR A 268 -8.83 -19.74 -1.72
CA THR A 268 -8.12 -20.65 -2.64
C THR A 268 -7.01 -19.96 -3.44
N SER A 269 -7.17 -18.68 -3.78
CA SER A 269 -6.31 -18.00 -4.77
C SER A 269 -5.46 -16.86 -4.20
N LYS A 270 -5.76 -16.35 -2.99
CA LYS A 270 -5.04 -15.22 -2.42
C LYS A 270 -4.44 -15.58 -1.06
N GLU A 271 -3.25 -15.02 -0.80
CA GLU A 271 -2.65 -15.01 0.53
C GLU A 271 -3.22 -13.85 1.35
N ALA A 272 -3.28 -14.02 2.67
CA ALA A 272 -3.69 -12.95 3.57
C ALA A 272 -2.82 -11.70 3.37
N GLY A 273 -3.44 -10.52 3.30
CA GLY A 273 -2.72 -9.25 3.11
C GLY A 273 -2.59 -8.77 1.66
N ARG A 274 -2.99 -9.56 0.66
CA ARG A 274 -2.77 -9.24 -0.76
C ARG A 274 -3.99 -8.72 -1.53
N ASP A 275 -5.09 -8.40 -0.85
CA ASP A 275 -6.30 -7.82 -1.46
C ASP A 275 -6.64 -6.39 -0.95
N TYR A 276 -5.69 -5.75 -0.26
CA TYR A 276 -5.78 -4.37 0.24
C TYR A 276 -5.01 -3.38 -0.63
#